data_AF-B0NF87-F1
#
_entry.id   AF-B0NF87-F1
#
_cell.length_a   1.000
_cell.length_b   1.000
_cell.length_c   1.000
_cell.angle_alpha   90.00
_cell.angle_beta   90.00
_cell.angle_gamma   90.00
#
_symmetry.space_group_name_H-M   'P 1'
#
loop_
_entity.id
_entity.type
_entity.pdbx_description
1 polymer ?
#
loop_
_entity_poly.entity_id
_entity_poly.type
_entity_poly.pdbx_seq_one_letter_code
_entity_poly.pdbx_strand_id
1 'polypeptide(L)'
;MGTFAGYTGKMDIPEEKRECFGKQMMKILNYGGMMQFEKVSLFGHELLLISPVELSSEGKVDFWYNYFEESSWENAGFYVNDSIFYSNKIGSCEFCDVILAAYVLYEMYDRSPGFVDCNGEIIDPQFYGGWLNHILGTTFSMKKRYNLWEAAEHIASFRSDYDKPFSRDELRQLVPDKLLKAAGGTELSDLLYIIYGTESLNLDNIVPASYPEDIYRCKMALLHLQECYGDKFYDHLLRFLQLDRKRREKSRNENLKALAELSLFLPARVFVYLAAEIKQESFWKLWEEWKDKVYYDEQMKQYASGKLQEQRRKWKEEIIPEIKTAEFLRQDNWFTFYDTPEELEGKSNYYLTDDDRIFWWDGTDEVVISEEMITWLKELADRHRKLMELPDAGCGDIFDSSNFIENFMILLEKICSYYKRIYPFKTMFYDFYQNSEKKEYRVAVVLLKMLYEENKEEGKIIEYARGSWDMVSKNVTQNIARLRLKRYLSVMANTKVRKKYFGF
;
A
#
# COMPACT_ATOMS: atom_id res chain seq x y z
N MET A 1 6.21 -8.60 18.00
CA MET A 1 5.56 -7.33 17.62
C MET A 1 5.02 -7.51 16.20
N GLY A 2 3.81 -7.05 15.88
CA GLY A 2 3.20 -7.24 14.55
C GLY A 2 3.06 -5.91 13.81
N THR A 3 3.01 -5.96 12.48
CA THR A 3 2.73 -4.80 11.62
C THR A 3 1.23 -4.66 11.41
N PHE A 4 0.71 -3.45 11.58
CA PHE A 4 -0.69 -3.10 11.34
C PHE A 4 -0.76 -1.91 10.39
N ALA A 5 -1.72 -1.94 9.48
CA ALA A 5 -2.02 -0.81 8.62
C ALA A 5 -3.48 -0.41 8.76
N GLY A 6 -3.74 0.86 8.47
CA GLY A 6 -5.05 1.43 8.50
C GLY A 6 -5.18 2.59 7.51
N TYR A 7 -6.39 3.12 7.47
CA TYR A 7 -6.69 4.35 6.77
C TYR A 7 -7.48 5.24 7.73
N THR A 8 -6.95 6.44 7.95
CA THR A 8 -7.46 7.37 8.97
C THR A 8 -8.71 8.13 8.52
N GLY A 9 -9.12 8.01 7.25
CA GLY A 9 -10.31 8.65 6.71
C GLY A 9 -11.59 7.86 6.97
N LYS A 10 -12.67 8.25 6.28
CA LYS A 10 -14.00 7.65 6.49
C LYS A 10 -14.24 6.40 5.66
N MET A 11 -13.38 6.12 4.67
CA MET A 11 -13.59 5.10 3.65
C MET A 11 -14.89 5.32 2.85
N ASP A 12 -15.32 6.58 2.73
CA ASP A 12 -16.58 6.94 2.08
C ASP A 12 -16.41 7.03 0.56
N ILE A 13 -16.71 5.92 -0.11
CA ILE A 13 -16.66 5.83 -1.57
C ILE A 13 -17.99 6.34 -2.16
N PRO A 14 -17.97 7.37 -3.04
CA PRO A 14 -19.17 7.87 -3.70
C PRO A 14 -19.94 6.75 -4.40
N GLU A 15 -21.26 6.74 -4.26
CA GLU A 15 -22.14 5.67 -4.76
C GLU A 15 -21.90 5.36 -6.24
N GLU A 16 -21.76 6.39 -7.07
CA GLU A 16 -21.50 6.28 -8.50
C GLU A 16 -20.14 5.65 -8.85
N LYS A 17 -19.23 5.56 -7.87
CA LYS A 17 -17.89 5.00 -8.02
C LYS A 17 -17.72 3.61 -7.38
N ARG A 18 -18.67 3.15 -6.56
CA ARG A 18 -18.53 1.90 -5.78
C ARG A 18 -18.30 0.67 -6.63
N GLU A 19 -19.01 0.53 -7.75
CA GLU A 19 -18.81 -0.62 -8.65
C GLU A 19 -17.40 -0.63 -9.25
N CYS A 20 -16.92 0.54 -9.72
CA CYS A 20 -15.58 0.70 -10.25
C CYS A 20 -14.52 0.41 -9.17
N PHE A 21 -14.70 0.99 -7.98
CA PHE A 21 -13.82 0.80 -6.83
C PHE A 21 -13.72 -0.68 -6.44
N GLY A 22 -14.85 -1.38 -6.33
CA GLY A 22 -14.86 -2.81 -5.99
C GLY A 22 -14.13 -3.66 -7.03
N LYS A 23 -14.31 -3.38 -8.33
CA LYS A 23 -13.56 -4.07 -9.41
C LYS A 23 -12.06 -3.80 -9.32
N GLN A 24 -11.67 -2.56 -9.04
CA GLN A 24 -10.26 -2.18 -8.88
C GLN A 24 -9.64 -2.83 -7.64
N MET A 25 -10.35 -2.84 -6.50
CA MET A 25 -9.93 -3.53 -5.28
C MET A 25 -9.68 -5.02 -5.55
N MET A 26 -10.62 -5.71 -6.20
CA MET A 26 -10.44 -7.11 -6.59
C MET A 26 -9.24 -7.32 -7.51
N LYS A 27 -9.01 -6.40 -8.46
CA LYS A 27 -7.86 -6.47 -9.36
C LYS A 27 -6.54 -6.34 -8.60
N ILE A 28 -6.43 -5.39 -7.68
CA ILE A 28 -5.24 -5.17 -6.83
C ILE A 28 -4.95 -6.41 -5.99
N LEU A 29 -5.95 -6.93 -5.27
CA LEU A 29 -5.78 -8.11 -4.43
C LEU A 29 -5.34 -9.33 -5.25
N ASN A 30 -5.96 -9.55 -6.41
CA ASN A 30 -5.62 -10.68 -7.28
C ASN A 30 -4.21 -10.55 -7.87
N TYR A 31 -3.88 -9.43 -8.52
CA TYR A 31 -2.55 -9.24 -9.14
C TYR A 31 -1.42 -9.04 -8.13
N GLY A 32 -1.76 -8.62 -6.91
CA GLY A 32 -0.86 -8.60 -5.76
C GLY A 32 -0.59 -9.98 -5.15
N GLY A 33 -1.26 -11.03 -5.63
CA GLY A 33 -1.04 -12.41 -5.19
C GLY A 33 -1.75 -12.79 -3.90
N MET A 34 -2.81 -12.07 -3.50
CA MET A 34 -3.63 -12.47 -2.36
C MET A 34 -4.44 -13.72 -2.69
N MET A 35 -4.38 -14.69 -1.80
CA MET A 35 -5.00 -16.00 -1.98
C MET A 35 -5.78 -16.41 -0.72
N GLN A 36 -6.75 -17.29 -0.95
CA GLN A 36 -7.46 -18.06 0.06
C GLN A 36 -7.14 -19.55 -0.11
N PHE A 37 -7.35 -20.34 0.95
CA PHE A 37 -7.18 -21.79 0.90
C PHE A 37 -8.51 -22.53 0.86
N GLU A 38 -8.53 -23.64 0.14
CA GLU A 38 -9.56 -24.66 0.20
C GLU A 38 -8.94 -25.98 0.64
N LYS A 39 -9.53 -26.63 1.64
CA LYS A 39 -9.08 -27.93 2.14
C LYS A 39 -9.82 -29.05 1.43
N VAL A 40 -9.09 -30.01 0.86
CA VAL A 40 -9.63 -31.20 0.23
C VAL A 40 -9.11 -32.45 0.96
N SER A 41 -10.03 -33.37 1.26
CA SER A 41 -9.72 -34.66 1.89
C SER A 41 -10.31 -35.80 1.06
N LEU A 42 -9.46 -36.58 0.40
CA LEU A 42 -9.84 -37.71 -0.45
C LEU A 42 -8.80 -38.82 -0.31
N PHE A 43 -9.21 -40.09 -0.42
CA PHE A 43 -8.32 -41.26 -0.33
C PHE A 43 -7.43 -41.32 0.93
N GLY A 44 -7.86 -40.70 2.04
CA GLY A 44 -7.08 -40.62 3.28
C GLY A 44 -5.95 -39.56 3.27
N HIS A 45 -5.86 -38.77 2.19
CA HIS A 45 -4.88 -37.71 2.02
C HIS A 45 -5.56 -36.33 2.17
N GLU A 46 -4.82 -35.36 2.70
CA GLU A 46 -5.29 -34.00 2.92
C GLU A 46 -4.43 -32.99 2.14
N LEU A 47 -5.07 -32.12 1.37
CA LEU A 47 -4.41 -31.08 0.57
C LEU A 47 -5.02 -29.71 0.85
N LEU A 48 -4.16 -28.69 0.83
CA LEU A 48 -4.56 -27.29 0.76
C LEU A 48 -4.38 -26.80 -0.68
N LEU A 49 -5.47 -26.34 -1.28
CA LEU A 49 -5.49 -25.74 -2.60
C LEU A 49 -5.49 -24.22 -2.46
N ILE A 50 -4.67 -23.51 -3.23
CA ILE A 50 -4.71 -22.05 -3.29
C ILE A 50 -5.65 -21.58 -4.39
N SER A 51 -6.35 -20.48 -4.15
CA SER A 51 -7.12 -19.78 -5.19
C SER A 51 -6.96 -18.27 -5.01
N PRO A 52 -6.96 -17.50 -6.11
CA PRO A 52 -7.14 -16.06 -6.02
C PRO A 52 -8.37 -15.71 -5.20
N VAL A 53 -8.38 -14.50 -4.67
CA VAL A 53 -9.54 -14.00 -3.93
C VAL A 53 -10.84 -14.11 -4.74
N GLU A 54 -11.85 -14.73 -4.15
CA GLU A 54 -13.18 -14.92 -4.74
C GLU A 54 -14.22 -14.16 -3.92
N LEU A 55 -15.28 -13.67 -4.58
CA LEU A 55 -16.41 -13.06 -3.89
C LEU A 55 -17.31 -14.14 -3.30
N SER A 56 -17.50 -14.12 -1.98
CA SER A 56 -18.42 -15.03 -1.31
C SER A 56 -19.88 -14.70 -1.61
N SER A 57 -20.79 -15.63 -1.31
CA SER A 57 -22.24 -15.41 -1.39
C SER A 57 -22.74 -14.27 -0.50
N GLU A 58 -21.97 -13.90 0.54
CA GLU A 58 -22.29 -12.81 1.46
C GLU A 58 -21.74 -11.46 0.97
N GLY A 59 -21.14 -11.39 -0.22
CA GLY A 59 -20.53 -10.16 -0.74
C GLY A 59 -19.20 -9.81 -0.06
N LYS A 60 -18.55 -10.79 0.55
CA LYS A 60 -17.28 -10.65 1.27
C LYS A 60 -16.15 -11.34 0.53
N VAL A 61 -14.97 -10.75 0.59
CA VAL A 61 -13.72 -11.28 0.05
C VAL A 61 -12.77 -11.43 1.22
N ASP A 62 -12.28 -12.65 1.48
CA ASP A 62 -11.37 -12.95 2.58
C ASP A 62 -10.08 -13.58 2.06
N PHE A 63 -8.97 -13.24 2.70
CA PHE A 63 -7.67 -13.80 2.37
C PHE A 63 -6.70 -13.68 3.55
N TRP A 64 -5.74 -14.59 3.57
CA TRP A 64 -4.75 -14.65 4.64
C TRP A 64 -3.42 -15.24 4.16
N TYR A 65 -3.22 -15.40 2.84
CA TYR A 65 -1.98 -15.89 2.24
C TYR A 65 -1.58 -15.04 1.04
N ASN A 66 -0.27 -14.81 0.86
CA ASN A 66 0.27 -14.21 -0.35
C ASN A 66 1.12 -15.23 -1.13
N TYR A 67 0.84 -15.38 -2.41
CA TYR A 67 1.47 -16.34 -3.31
C TYR A 67 2.97 -16.08 -3.56
N PHE A 68 3.39 -14.82 -3.56
CA PHE A 68 4.77 -14.43 -3.80
C PHE A 68 5.62 -14.54 -2.53
N GLU A 69 5.03 -14.17 -1.40
CA GLU A 69 5.65 -14.29 -0.08
C GLU A 69 5.73 -15.75 0.39
N GLU A 70 4.76 -16.56 -0.03
CA GLU A 70 4.51 -17.91 0.45
C GLU A 70 4.30 -18.01 1.97
N SER A 71 3.67 -16.98 2.53
CA SER A 71 3.37 -16.88 3.95
C SER A 71 1.92 -16.53 4.21
N SER A 72 1.45 -16.99 5.36
CA SER A 72 0.12 -16.68 5.88
C SER A 72 0.22 -15.65 7.00
N TRP A 73 -0.72 -14.72 7.01
CA TRP A 73 -0.87 -13.68 8.03
C TRP A 73 -2.25 -13.77 8.68
N GLU A 74 -2.58 -12.79 9.53
CA GLU A 74 -3.93 -12.73 10.08
C GLU A 74 -4.93 -12.30 9.00
N ASN A 75 -6.20 -12.63 9.22
CA ASN A 75 -7.24 -12.45 8.21
C ASN A 75 -7.38 -10.99 7.78
N ALA A 76 -7.54 -10.76 6.48
CA ALA A 76 -7.86 -9.47 5.87
C ALA A 76 -8.95 -9.67 4.82
N GLY A 77 -9.67 -8.61 4.49
CA GLY A 77 -10.78 -8.75 3.55
C GLY A 77 -11.48 -7.46 3.16
N PHE A 78 -12.46 -7.62 2.29
CA PHE A 78 -13.23 -6.54 1.69
C PHE A 78 -14.71 -6.90 1.60
N TYR A 79 -15.56 -6.03 2.12
CA TYR A 79 -17.01 -6.08 1.97
C TYR A 79 -17.41 -5.26 0.75
N VAL A 80 -17.76 -5.92 -0.35
CA VAL A 80 -17.99 -5.27 -1.65
C VAL A 80 -19.19 -4.34 -1.60
N ASN A 81 -20.27 -4.75 -0.94
CA ASN A 81 -21.52 -3.97 -0.87
C ASN A 81 -21.35 -2.66 -0.10
N ASP A 82 -20.56 -2.69 0.98
CA ASP A 82 -20.33 -1.55 1.85
C ASP A 82 -19.08 -0.76 1.46
N SER A 83 -18.26 -1.30 0.56
CA SER A 83 -16.94 -0.78 0.20
C SER A 83 -16.02 -0.61 1.43
N ILE A 84 -16.07 -1.55 2.38
CA ILE A 84 -15.26 -1.51 3.61
C ILE A 84 -14.16 -2.57 3.53
N PHE A 85 -12.92 -2.13 3.70
CA PHE A 85 -11.73 -2.98 3.76
C PHE A 85 -11.24 -3.08 5.20
N TYR A 86 -10.70 -4.23 5.56
CA TYR A 86 -10.12 -4.46 6.87
C TYR A 86 -8.90 -5.36 6.78
N SER A 87 -7.98 -5.20 7.74
CA SER A 87 -6.79 -6.03 7.88
C SER A 87 -6.42 -6.18 9.35
N ASN A 88 -5.87 -7.34 9.71
CA ASN A 88 -5.24 -7.57 11.00
C ASN A 88 -3.71 -7.46 10.86
N LYS A 89 -2.89 -8.30 11.51
CA LYS A 89 -1.43 -8.27 11.27
C LYS A 89 -1.10 -8.64 9.82
N ILE A 90 -0.25 -7.85 9.17
CA ILE A 90 -0.01 -7.92 7.71
C ILE A 90 1.43 -8.31 7.30
N GLY A 91 2.32 -8.60 8.26
CA GLY A 91 3.71 -8.89 7.94
C GLY A 91 4.50 -7.67 7.45
N SER A 92 5.54 -7.91 6.64
CA SER A 92 6.44 -6.84 6.16
C SER A 92 6.89 -6.98 4.71
N CYS A 93 6.35 -7.95 3.96
CA CYS A 93 6.73 -8.23 2.57
C CYS A 93 5.54 -8.01 1.63
N GLU A 94 5.40 -8.84 0.58
CA GLU A 94 4.41 -8.65 -0.48
C GLU A 94 2.95 -8.60 0.05
N PHE A 95 2.63 -9.31 1.14
CA PHE A 95 1.31 -9.17 1.77
C PHE A 95 1.08 -7.75 2.29
N CYS A 96 2.05 -7.19 3.01
CA CYS A 96 1.99 -5.84 3.59
C CYS A 96 1.82 -4.78 2.49
N ASP A 97 2.63 -4.85 1.44
CA ASP A 97 2.62 -3.84 0.38
C ASP A 97 1.29 -3.78 -0.37
N VAL A 98 0.67 -4.93 -0.63
CA VAL A 98 -0.64 -4.99 -1.29
C VAL A 98 -1.75 -4.49 -0.38
N ILE A 99 -1.69 -4.74 0.94
CA ILE A 99 -2.63 -4.14 1.90
C ILE A 99 -2.49 -2.62 1.92
N LEU A 100 -1.26 -2.10 1.94
CA LEU A 100 -1.02 -0.66 1.88
C LEU A 100 -1.53 -0.06 0.58
N ALA A 101 -1.33 -0.73 -0.56
CA ALA A 101 -1.91 -0.31 -1.85
C ALA A 101 -3.46 -0.29 -1.83
N ALA A 102 -4.09 -1.27 -1.18
CA ALA A 102 -5.54 -1.30 -1.00
C ALA A 102 -6.03 -0.10 -0.18
N TYR A 103 -5.34 0.26 0.90
CA TYR A 103 -5.64 1.49 1.65
C TYR A 103 -5.33 2.77 0.86
N VAL A 104 -4.28 2.78 0.04
CA VAL A 104 -3.96 3.93 -0.82
C VAL A 104 -5.06 4.15 -1.86
N LEU A 105 -5.73 3.09 -2.34
CA LEU A 105 -6.89 3.25 -3.21
C LEU A 105 -8.01 4.05 -2.51
N TYR A 106 -8.24 3.86 -1.21
CA TYR A 106 -9.15 4.73 -0.46
C TYR A 106 -8.66 6.17 -0.42
N GLU A 107 -7.36 6.39 -0.17
CA GLU A 107 -6.79 7.73 -0.22
C GLU A 107 -7.04 8.43 -1.58
N MET A 108 -7.11 7.68 -2.68
CA MET A 108 -7.39 8.22 -4.01
C MET A 108 -8.87 8.53 -4.29
N TYR A 109 -9.81 7.84 -3.64
CA TYR A 109 -11.25 7.98 -3.89
C TYR A 109 -12.00 8.80 -2.84
N ASP A 110 -11.68 8.57 -1.57
CA ASP A 110 -12.36 9.17 -0.43
C ASP A 110 -12.13 10.69 -0.45
N ARG A 111 -13.21 11.45 -0.27
CA ARG A 111 -13.16 12.92 -0.25
C ARG A 111 -12.74 13.46 1.11
N SER A 112 -12.76 12.64 2.17
CA SER A 112 -12.29 13.06 3.49
C SER A 112 -10.76 13.22 3.50
N PRO A 113 -10.21 14.03 4.42
CA PRO A 113 -8.76 14.25 4.56
C PRO A 113 -8.02 13.06 5.20
N GLY A 114 -8.33 11.84 4.79
CA GLY A 114 -7.71 10.62 5.30
C GLY A 114 -6.40 10.25 4.61
N PHE A 115 -5.56 9.55 5.36
CA PHE A 115 -4.24 9.07 4.95
C PHE A 115 -4.06 7.61 5.36
N VAL A 116 -3.25 6.90 4.59
CA VAL A 116 -2.80 5.55 4.94
C VAL A 116 -1.73 5.61 6.01
N ASP A 117 -1.89 4.80 7.05
CA ASP A 117 -0.93 4.65 8.14
C ASP A 117 -0.45 3.21 8.28
N CYS A 118 0.79 3.04 8.72
CA CYS A 118 1.40 1.75 9.04
C CYS A 118 2.14 1.87 10.38
N ASN A 119 1.71 1.11 11.40
CA ASN A 119 2.20 1.19 12.78
C ASN A 119 2.18 2.63 13.34
N GLY A 120 1.20 3.44 12.94
CA GLY A 120 1.10 4.84 13.35
C GLY A 120 1.91 5.83 12.51
N GLU A 121 2.74 5.38 11.56
CA GLU A 121 3.46 6.25 10.64
C GLU A 121 2.67 6.46 9.34
N ILE A 122 2.61 7.69 8.84
CA ILE A 122 1.90 8.00 7.59
C ILE A 122 2.85 7.70 6.42
N ILE A 123 2.41 6.82 5.51
CA ILE A 123 3.28 6.36 4.43
C ILE A 123 3.33 7.35 3.26
N ASP A 124 4.41 7.32 2.46
CA ASP A 124 4.45 7.96 1.14
C ASP A 124 3.68 7.09 0.12
N PRO A 125 2.61 7.59 -0.51
CA PRO A 125 1.76 6.81 -1.37
C PRO A 125 2.27 6.79 -2.81
N GLN A 126 3.41 7.42 -3.15
CA GLN A 126 3.92 7.46 -4.52
C GLN A 126 4.21 6.06 -5.08
N PHE A 127 4.86 5.19 -4.29
CA PHE A 127 5.18 3.83 -4.71
C PHE A 127 3.90 3.02 -4.99
N TYR A 128 2.97 3.04 -4.04
CA TYR A 128 1.68 2.35 -4.14
C TYR A 128 0.80 2.94 -5.26
N GLY A 129 0.68 4.28 -5.31
CA GLY A 129 -0.10 5.00 -6.31
C GLY A 129 0.45 4.83 -7.73
N GLY A 130 1.76 4.68 -7.89
CA GLY A 130 2.38 4.35 -9.17
C GLY A 130 1.97 2.96 -9.66
N TRP A 131 1.94 1.97 -8.76
CA TRP A 131 1.39 0.66 -9.10
C TRP A 131 -0.10 0.70 -9.41
N LEU A 132 -0.90 1.45 -8.62
CA LEU A 132 -2.32 1.64 -8.90
C LEU A 132 -2.57 2.22 -10.29
N ASN A 133 -1.82 3.27 -10.67
CA ASN A 133 -1.93 3.88 -11.99
C ASN A 133 -1.62 2.89 -13.12
N HIS A 134 -0.58 2.07 -12.95
CA HIS A 134 -0.23 1.02 -13.89
C HIS A 134 -1.32 -0.05 -14.01
N ILE A 135 -1.63 -0.74 -12.90
CA ILE A 135 -2.50 -1.92 -12.93
C ILE A 135 -3.97 -1.57 -13.20
N LEU A 136 -4.41 -0.37 -12.84
CA LEU A 136 -5.80 0.07 -13.02
C LEU A 136 -6.00 0.96 -14.26
N GLY A 137 -4.92 1.43 -14.90
CA GLY A 137 -5.00 2.42 -15.98
C GLY A 137 -5.56 3.76 -15.50
N THR A 138 -5.23 4.17 -14.28
CA THR A 138 -5.70 5.41 -13.65
C THR A 138 -4.67 6.53 -13.74
N THR A 139 -5.09 7.74 -13.41
CA THR A 139 -4.23 8.94 -13.43
C THR A 139 -4.21 9.62 -12.07
N PHE A 140 -4.08 8.84 -10.99
CA PHE A 140 -4.03 9.35 -9.64
C PHE A 140 -2.82 10.27 -9.44
N SER A 141 -3.03 11.30 -8.63
CA SER A 141 -2.06 12.33 -8.29
C SER A 141 -2.03 12.55 -6.78
N MET A 142 -1.01 13.26 -6.30
CA MET A 142 -0.85 13.61 -4.89
C MET A 142 -1.80 14.75 -4.43
N LYS A 143 -2.82 15.08 -5.22
CA LYS A 143 -3.67 16.28 -5.07
C LYS A 143 -4.24 16.47 -3.67
N LYS A 144 -4.68 15.39 -3.01
CA LYS A 144 -5.22 15.43 -1.64
C LYS A 144 -4.19 16.00 -0.65
N ARG A 145 -2.93 15.58 -0.76
CA ARG A 145 -1.83 16.02 0.12
C ARG A 145 -1.36 17.46 -0.12
N TYR A 146 -1.97 18.19 -1.06
CA TYR A 146 -1.72 19.63 -1.24
C TYR A 146 -2.62 20.52 -0.36
N ASN A 147 -3.61 19.96 0.32
CA ASN A 147 -4.42 20.68 1.32
C ASN A 147 -3.76 20.51 2.70
N LEU A 148 -2.65 21.21 2.93
CA LEU A 148 -1.76 20.92 4.07
C LEU A 148 -2.39 21.20 5.43
N TRP A 149 -3.13 22.31 5.54
CA TRP A 149 -3.80 22.64 6.81
C TRP A 149 -4.87 21.62 7.17
N GLU A 150 -5.74 21.28 6.21
CA GLU A 150 -6.80 20.27 6.38
C GLU A 150 -6.21 18.89 6.74
N ALA A 151 -5.10 18.52 6.10
CA ALA A 151 -4.36 17.30 6.40
C ALA A 151 -3.84 17.28 7.85
N ALA A 152 -3.21 18.38 8.27
CA ALA A 152 -2.65 18.54 9.60
C ALA A 152 -3.75 18.50 10.69
N GLU A 153 -4.87 19.18 10.47
CA GLU A 153 -6.02 19.15 11.38
C GLU A 153 -6.60 17.74 11.52
N HIS A 154 -6.74 17.01 10.41
CA HIS A 154 -7.24 15.63 10.44
C HIS A 154 -6.33 14.73 11.29
N ILE A 155 -5.02 14.81 11.10
CA ILE A 155 -4.06 13.99 11.85
C ILE A 155 -4.01 14.40 13.31
N ALA A 156 -4.05 15.70 13.61
CA ALA A 156 -4.14 16.18 14.98
C ALA A 156 -5.38 15.65 15.69
N SER A 157 -6.53 15.63 15.00
CA SER A 157 -7.77 15.04 15.53
C SER A 157 -7.67 13.52 15.69
N PHE A 158 -7.03 12.81 14.75
CA PHE A 158 -6.83 11.36 14.84
C PHE A 158 -5.89 10.98 15.99
N ARG A 159 -4.92 11.85 16.30
CA ARG A 159 -3.95 11.70 17.39
C ARG A 159 -4.31 12.60 18.58
N SER A 160 -5.60 12.81 18.87
CA SER A 160 -6.10 13.80 19.84
C SER A 160 -5.50 13.67 21.26
N ASP A 161 -5.07 12.47 21.64
CA ASP A 161 -4.44 12.21 22.94
C ASP A 161 -3.00 12.75 23.05
N TYR A 162 -2.43 13.26 21.94
CA TYR A 162 -1.07 13.79 21.87
C TYR A 162 -1.06 15.32 21.85
N ASP A 163 -0.42 15.93 22.85
CA ASP A 163 -0.21 17.39 22.90
C ASP A 163 0.52 17.95 21.67
N LYS A 164 1.35 17.10 21.06
CA LYS A 164 2.14 17.34 19.85
C LYS A 164 1.86 16.19 18.87
N PRO A 165 0.88 16.33 17.98
CA PRO A 165 0.41 15.23 17.15
C PRO A 165 1.42 14.81 16.09
N PHE A 166 2.39 15.65 15.73
CA PHE A 166 3.48 15.28 14.84
C PHE A 166 4.72 16.15 15.06
N SER A 167 5.89 15.55 14.89
CA SER A 167 7.21 16.14 14.77
C SER A 167 7.44 16.72 13.36
N ARG A 168 8.59 17.37 13.14
CA ARG A 168 8.99 17.81 11.80
C ARG A 168 9.17 16.65 10.84
N ASP A 169 9.71 15.52 11.29
CA ASP A 169 9.97 14.39 10.41
C ASP A 169 8.67 13.70 10.01
N GLU A 170 7.71 13.62 10.92
CA GLU A 170 6.34 13.19 10.58
C GLU A 170 5.67 14.20 9.63
N LEU A 171 5.79 15.50 9.86
CA LEU A 171 5.27 16.51 8.92
C LEU A 171 5.87 16.35 7.52
N ARG A 172 7.14 15.97 7.40
CA ARG A 172 7.79 15.71 6.11
C ARG A 172 7.19 14.49 5.40
N GLN A 173 6.74 13.48 6.13
CA GLN A 173 6.06 12.31 5.55
C GLN A 173 4.66 12.66 5.01
N LEU A 174 4.02 13.69 5.58
CA LEU A 174 2.71 14.18 5.11
C LEU A 174 2.81 14.96 3.81
N VAL A 175 3.85 15.77 3.68
CA VAL A 175 3.98 16.76 2.62
C VAL A 175 4.78 16.20 1.45
N PRO A 176 4.25 16.25 0.20
CA PRO A 176 5.02 15.89 -0.97
C PRO A 176 6.38 16.62 -1.03
N ASP A 177 7.44 15.89 -1.34
CA ASP A 177 8.83 16.38 -1.41
C ASP A 177 9.00 17.72 -2.15
N LYS A 178 8.25 17.89 -3.25
CA LYS A 178 8.28 19.11 -4.08
C LYS A 178 7.78 20.33 -3.31
N LEU A 179 6.76 20.17 -2.47
CA LEU A 179 6.28 21.23 -1.60
C LEU A 179 7.28 21.53 -0.49
N LEU A 180 7.90 20.52 0.12
CA LEU A 180 8.94 20.72 1.12
C LEU A 180 10.12 21.53 0.56
N LYS A 181 10.61 21.17 -0.64
CA LYS A 181 11.72 21.86 -1.33
C LYS A 181 11.37 23.31 -1.73
N ALA A 182 10.10 23.60 -1.98
CA ALA A 182 9.61 24.94 -2.33
C ALA A 182 9.01 25.71 -1.13
N ALA A 183 9.33 25.26 0.09
CA ALA A 183 8.85 25.82 1.36
C ALA A 183 7.32 25.97 1.46
N GLY A 184 6.55 25.05 0.86
CA GLY A 184 5.15 24.68 1.14
C GLY A 184 4.04 25.74 1.16
N GLY A 185 4.37 27.04 1.08
CA GLY A 185 3.44 28.13 1.29
C GLY A 185 3.23 28.45 2.77
N THR A 186 2.26 29.32 3.02
CA THR A 186 1.95 29.86 4.35
C THR A 186 1.51 28.80 5.34
N GLU A 187 0.77 27.78 4.89
CA GLU A 187 0.33 26.66 5.74
C GLU A 187 1.50 25.84 6.29
N LEU A 188 2.52 25.56 5.47
CA LEU A 188 3.72 24.88 5.96
C LEU A 188 4.47 25.76 6.97
N SER A 189 4.53 27.08 6.73
CA SER A 189 5.12 28.01 7.70
C SER A 189 4.37 27.99 9.04
N ASP A 190 3.05 28.04 9.02
CA ASP A 190 2.20 27.97 10.23
C ASP A 190 2.51 26.69 11.02
N LEU A 191 2.53 25.53 10.35
CA LEU A 191 2.82 24.24 10.99
C LEU A 191 4.23 24.18 11.58
N LEU A 192 5.23 24.76 10.88
CA LEU A 192 6.59 24.84 11.41
C LEU A 192 6.68 25.78 12.62
N TYR A 193 5.93 26.88 12.64
CA TYR A 193 5.86 27.76 13.81
C TYR A 193 5.15 27.09 14.99
N ILE A 194 4.13 26.27 14.76
CA ILE A 194 3.49 25.47 15.81
C ILE A 194 4.49 24.47 16.42
N ILE A 195 5.34 23.85 15.59
CA ILE A 195 6.32 22.84 16.04
C ILE A 195 7.51 23.48 16.77
N TYR A 196 8.07 24.56 16.23
CA TYR A 196 9.33 25.15 16.67
C TYR A 196 9.18 26.42 17.50
N GLY A 197 7.98 26.99 17.57
CA GLY A 197 7.77 28.35 18.06
C GLY A 197 8.24 29.41 17.06
N THR A 198 8.04 30.66 17.44
CA THR A 198 8.35 31.82 16.59
C THR A 198 9.56 32.62 17.07
N GLU A 199 10.39 32.05 17.95
CA GLU A 199 11.59 32.71 18.53
C GLU A 199 12.62 33.12 17.48
N SER A 200 12.66 32.42 16.34
CA SER A 200 13.56 32.73 15.22
C SER A 200 13.16 33.99 14.43
N LEU A 201 11.98 34.55 14.67
CA LEU A 201 11.53 35.79 14.04
C LEU A 201 12.21 37.00 14.69
N ASN A 202 13.28 37.49 14.05
CA ASN A 202 13.99 38.71 14.46
C ASN A 202 13.77 39.83 13.43
N LEU A 203 13.36 41.01 13.91
CA LEU A 203 13.11 42.22 13.13
C LEU A 203 14.28 42.58 12.19
N ASP A 204 15.52 42.38 12.64
CA ASP A 204 16.73 42.73 11.88
C ASP A 204 16.93 41.84 10.63
N ASN A 205 16.32 40.65 10.61
CA ASN A 205 16.52 39.62 9.59
C ASN A 205 15.24 39.27 8.80
N ILE A 206 14.10 39.86 9.16
CA ILE A 206 12.84 39.61 8.47
C ILE A 206 12.79 40.38 7.15
N VAL A 207 12.45 39.66 6.08
CA VAL A 207 12.25 40.27 4.76
C VAL A 207 10.98 41.15 4.79
N PRO A 208 11.04 42.42 4.36
CA PRO A 208 9.85 43.27 4.28
C PRO A 208 8.77 42.74 3.33
N ALA A 209 7.50 43.01 3.65
CA ALA A 209 6.31 42.55 2.96
C ALA A 209 6.21 41.01 2.84
N SER A 210 6.84 40.27 3.76
CA SER A 210 6.83 38.81 3.77
C SER A 210 5.82 38.24 4.78
N TYR A 211 5.48 36.96 4.62
CA TYR A 211 4.62 36.28 5.59
C TYR A 211 5.21 36.28 7.01
N PRO A 212 6.51 35.96 7.23
CA PRO A 212 7.16 36.11 8.54
C PRO A 212 7.01 37.48 9.20
N GLU A 213 7.03 38.57 8.43
CA GLU A 213 6.80 39.93 8.97
C GLU A 213 5.39 40.08 9.52
N ASP A 214 4.38 39.65 8.77
CA ASP A 214 2.99 39.70 9.22
C ASP A 214 2.75 38.81 10.46
N ILE A 215 3.40 37.63 10.53
CA ILE A 215 3.38 36.77 11.73
C ILE A 215 4.01 37.48 12.93
N TYR A 216 5.19 38.09 12.76
CA TYR A 216 5.86 38.84 13.82
C TYR A 216 5.01 40.01 14.33
N ARG A 217 4.44 40.79 13.41
CA ARG A 217 3.52 41.90 13.75
C ARG A 217 2.30 41.42 14.53
N CYS A 218 1.75 40.26 14.16
CA CYS A 218 0.65 39.64 14.89
C CYS A 218 1.07 39.24 16.31
N LYS A 219 2.24 38.62 16.47
CA LYS A 219 2.77 38.25 17.79
C LYS A 219 2.93 39.47 18.70
N MET A 220 3.51 40.55 18.19
CA MET A 220 3.68 41.78 18.97
C MET A 220 2.34 42.40 19.37
N ALA A 221 1.34 42.39 18.47
CA ALA A 221 0.00 42.87 18.79
C ALA A 221 -0.71 42.00 19.85
N LEU A 222 -0.49 40.68 19.82
CA LEU A 222 -1.02 39.77 20.84
C LEU A 222 -0.33 39.90 22.19
N LEU A 223 0.99 40.14 22.22
CA LEU A 223 1.72 40.43 23.45
C LEU A 223 1.18 41.71 24.12
N HIS A 224 0.96 42.77 23.35
CA HIS A 224 0.33 43.98 23.87
C HIS A 224 -1.08 43.72 24.40
N LEU A 225 -1.88 42.90 23.70
CA LEU A 225 -3.20 42.49 24.18
C LEU A 225 -3.12 41.72 25.51
N GLN A 226 -2.17 40.81 25.65
CA GLN A 226 -1.91 40.05 26.87
C GLN A 226 -1.49 40.96 28.03
N GLU A 227 -0.67 41.97 27.78
CA GLU A 227 -0.29 43.00 28.76
C GLU A 227 -1.50 43.82 29.24
N CYS A 228 -2.40 44.19 28.33
CA CYS A 228 -3.59 44.98 28.68
C CYS A 228 -4.64 44.19 29.46
N TYR A 229 -4.86 42.92 29.13
CA TYR A 229 -6.01 42.15 29.62
C TYR A 229 -5.66 41.03 30.61
N GLY A 230 -4.36 40.69 30.79
CA GLY A 230 -3.90 39.73 31.78
C GLY A 230 -4.62 38.39 31.67
N ASP A 231 -5.28 37.98 32.75
CA ASP A 231 -6.02 36.71 32.82
C ASP A 231 -7.20 36.62 31.86
N LYS A 232 -7.73 37.76 31.39
CA LYS A 232 -8.85 37.82 30.44
C LYS A 232 -8.41 37.84 28.98
N PHE A 233 -7.13 37.57 28.70
CA PHE A 233 -6.57 37.60 27.35
C PHE A 233 -7.34 36.71 26.37
N TYR A 234 -7.54 35.43 26.70
CA TYR A 234 -8.25 34.50 25.82
C TYR A 234 -9.72 34.88 25.60
N ASP A 235 -10.43 35.35 26.64
CA ASP A 235 -11.82 35.83 26.50
C ASP A 235 -11.93 36.96 25.48
N HIS A 236 -10.99 37.91 25.53
CA HIS A 236 -10.99 39.05 24.60
C HIS A 236 -10.57 38.62 23.20
N LEU A 237 -9.57 37.74 23.08
CA LEU A 237 -9.13 37.21 21.80
C LEU A 237 -10.23 36.41 21.12
N LEU A 238 -10.86 35.45 21.79
CA LEU A 238 -11.92 34.62 21.22
C LEU A 238 -13.12 35.48 20.78
N ARG A 239 -13.55 36.44 21.61
CA ARG A 239 -14.62 37.39 21.23
C ARG A 239 -14.27 38.20 19.99
N PHE A 240 -13.00 38.59 19.85
CA PHE A 240 -12.52 39.29 18.66
C PHE A 240 -12.52 38.37 17.42
N LEU A 241 -12.05 37.13 17.55
CA LEU A 241 -12.02 36.15 16.45
C LEU A 241 -13.43 35.70 16.01
N GLN A 242 -14.44 35.84 16.87
CA GLN A 242 -15.85 35.62 16.56
C GLN A 242 -16.51 36.75 15.75
N LEU A 243 -15.84 37.90 15.59
CA LEU A 243 -16.42 39.04 14.87
C LEU A 243 -16.42 38.80 13.37
N ASP A 244 -17.55 39.13 12.73
CA ASP A 244 -17.63 39.21 11.27
C ASP A 244 -16.64 40.23 10.69
N ARG A 245 -16.28 40.06 9.42
CA ARG A 245 -15.36 40.95 8.71
C ARG A 245 -15.71 42.44 8.84
N LYS A 246 -16.98 42.83 8.66
CA LYS A 246 -17.40 44.25 8.67
C LYS A 246 -17.16 44.89 10.02
N ARG A 247 -17.34 44.13 11.12
CA ARG A 247 -17.05 44.60 12.47
C ARG A 247 -15.56 44.76 12.71
N ARG A 248 -14.74 43.81 12.23
CA ARG A 248 -13.28 43.92 12.32
C ARG A 248 -12.74 45.11 11.51
N GLU A 249 -13.22 45.31 10.28
CA GLU A 249 -12.87 46.48 9.44
C GLU A 249 -13.19 47.83 10.09
N LYS A 250 -14.26 47.89 10.89
CA LYS A 250 -14.72 49.12 11.55
C LYS A 250 -14.24 49.26 12.99
N SER A 251 -13.36 48.37 13.47
CA SER A 251 -12.87 48.41 14.84
C SER A 251 -12.17 49.74 15.13
N ARG A 252 -12.66 50.46 16.15
CA ARG A 252 -12.05 51.70 16.66
C ARG A 252 -11.31 51.50 17.99
N ASN A 253 -11.27 50.28 18.49
CA ASN A 253 -10.56 49.98 19.73
C ASN A 253 -9.06 50.02 19.45
N GLU A 254 -8.35 50.94 20.10
CA GLU A 254 -6.91 51.15 19.93
C GLU A 254 -6.11 49.87 20.20
N ASN A 255 -6.48 49.11 21.24
CA ASN A 255 -5.81 47.86 21.61
C ASN A 255 -6.05 46.73 20.59
N LEU A 256 -7.09 46.83 19.76
CA LEU A 256 -7.43 45.82 18.75
C LEU A 256 -7.12 46.27 17.32
N LYS A 257 -6.66 47.51 17.12
CA LYS A 257 -6.51 48.09 15.78
C LYS A 257 -5.55 47.28 14.90
N ALA A 258 -4.38 46.93 15.43
CA ALA A 258 -3.39 46.13 14.72
C ALA A 258 -3.91 44.71 14.42
N LEU A 259 -4.57 44.07 15.39
CA LEU A 259 -5.18 42.74 15.21
C LEU A 259 -6.31 42.78 14.17
N ALA A 260 -7.14 43.82 14.20
CA ALA A 260 -8.20 44.06 13.24
C ALA A 260 -7.65 44.13 11.81
N GLU A 261 -6.63 44.97 11.58
CA GLU A 261 -5.96 45.09 10.27
C GLU A 261 -5.38 43.75 9.78
N LEU A 262 -4.64 43.04 10.65
CA LEU A 262 -4.02 41.76 10.32
C LEU A 262 -5.06 40.66 10.04
N SER A 263 -6.16 40.63 10.79
CA SER A 263 -7.19 39.59 10.68
C SER A 263 -7.95 39.62 9.36
N LEU A 264 -7.86 40.71 8.59
CA LEU A 264 -8.50 40.79 7.27
C LEU A 264 -7.81 39.90 6.24
N PHE A 265 -6.55 39.52 6.48
CA PHE A 265 -5.74 38.74 5.55
C PHE A 265 -4.90 37.63 6.19
N LEU A 266 -4.76 37.56 7.51
CA LEU A 266 -4.20 36.41 8.22
C LEU A 266 -5.35 35.48 8.65
N PRO A 267 -5.17 34.16 8.60
CA PRO A 267 -6.18 33.22 9.03
C PRO A 267 -6.26 33.17 10.56
N ALA A 268 -7.43 32.88 11.12
CA ALA A 268 -7.64 32.88 12.57
C ALA A 268 -6.67 31.97 13.33
N ARG A 269 -6.29 30.83 12.75
CA ARG A 269 -5.27 29.91 13.30
C ARG A 269 -3.95 30.59 13.67
N VAL A 270 -3.54 31.63 12.95
CA VAL A 270 -2.32 32.39 13.25
C VAL A 270 -2.40 33.06 14.61
N PHE A 271 -3.55 33.65 14.90
CA PHE A 271 -3.80 34.29 16.18
C PHE A 271 -3.83 33.26 17.30
N VAL A 272 -4.40 32.08 17.04
CA VAL A 272 -4.53 31.02 18.05
C VAL A 272 -3.18 30.38 18.37
N TYR A 273 -2.35 30.01 17.39
CA TYR A 273 -1.06 29.39 17.71
C TYR A 273 -0.09 30.37 18.37
N LEU A 274 -0.11 31.65 18.01
CA LEU A 274 0.69 32.68 18.68
C LEU A 274 0.21 32.93 20.11
N ALA A 275 -1.10 32.95 20.32
CA ALA A 275 -1.68 33.08 21.66
C ALA A 275 -1.33 31.87 22.55
N ALA A 276 -1.41 30.65 22.00
CA ALA A 276 -0.99 29.44 22.68
C ALA A 276 0.51 29.48 23.04
N GLU A 277 1.37 29.95 22.12
CA GLU A 277 2.80 30.14 22.38
C GLU A 277 3.05 31.13 23.53
N ILE A 278 2.38 32.29 23.53
CA ILE A 278 2.49 33.32 24.59
C ILE A 278 2.10 32.75 25.97
N LYS A 279 1.09 31.89 26.01
CA LYS A 279 0.59 31.27 27.24
C LYS A 279 1.29 29.95 27.60
N GLN A 280 2.20 29.48 26.75
CA GLN A 280 2.90 28.19 26.90
C GLN A 280 1.93 27.00 26.97
N GLU A 281 0.88 27.03 26.15
CA GLU A 281 -0.16 26.00 26.08
C GLU A 281 -0.11 25.25 24.73
N SER A 282 -0.80 24.10 24.66
CA SER A 282 -0.90 23.34 23.40
C SER A 282 -1.85 24.07 22.43
N PHE A 283 -1.31 24.43 21.26
CA PHE A 283 -2.12 24.95 20.16
C PHE A 283 -3.25 23.97 19.77
N TRP A 284 -2.96 22.68 19.65
CA TRP A 284 -3.93 21.71 19.13
C TRP A 284 -5.13 21.52 20.06
N LYS A 285 -4.92 21.52 21.38
CA LYS A 285 -6.01 21.52 22.37
C LYS A 285 -6.87 22.77 22.28
N LEU A 286 -6.22 23.94 22.21
CA LEU A 286 -6.92 25.21 22.07
C LEU A 286 -7.70 25.30 20.75
N TRP A 287 -7.10 24.80 19.67
CA TRP A 287 -7.67 24.81 18.33
C TRP A 287 -8.87 23.86 18.22
N GLU A 288 -8.83 22.69 18.84
CA GLU A 288 -9.97 21.77 18.93
C GLU A 288 -11.21 22.46 19.50
N GLU A 289 -11.04 23.28 20.53
CA GLU A 289 -12.13 24.02 21.15
C GLU A 289 -12.59 25.25 20.35
N TRP A 290 -11.69 25.89 19.59
CA TRP A 290 -11.91 27.22 19.01
C TRP A 290 -12.18 27.21 17.51
N LYS A 291 -11.75 26.20 16.76
CA LYS A 291 -11.85 26.17 15.29
C LYS A 291 -13.26 26.52 14.77
N ASP A 292 -14.31 25.94 15.34
CA ASP A 292 -15.68 26.16 14.88
C ASP A 292 -16.30 27.50 15.36
N LYS A 293 -15.54 28.30 16.11
CA LYS A 293 -15.98 29.57 16.71
C LYS A 293 -15.28 30.79 16.10
N VAL A 294 -14.27 30.61 15.26
CA VAL A 294 -13.47 31.71 14.70
C VAL A 294 -13.83 32.00 13.24
N TYR A 295 -13.33 33.11 12.71
CA TYR A 295 -13.55 33.49 11.32
C TYR A 295 -12.75 32.64 10.33
N TYR A 296 -13.27 32.56 9.10
CA TYR A 296 -12.66 31.93 7.91
C TYR A 296 -12.88 32.79 6.64
N ASP A 297 -13.15 34.08 6.82
CA ASP A 297 -13.48 35.06 5.76
C ASP A 297 -12.28 35.97 5.41
N GLU A 298 -11.07 35.58 5.82
CA GLU A 298 -9.83 36.27 5.48
C GLU A 298 -9.58 36.27 3.97
N GLN A 299 -8.95 37.34 3.49
CA GLN A 299 -8.47 37.43 2.11
C GLN A 299 -6.95 37.46 2.15
N MET A 300 -6.35 36.27 2.08
CA MET A 300 -4.90 36.09 2.14
C MET A 300 -4.17 36.98 1.15
N LYS A 301 -3.10 37.64 1.62
CA LYS A 301 -2.18 38.33 0.72
C LYS A 301 -1.49 37.32 -0.21
N GLN A 302 -1.12 37.82 -1.38
CA GLN A 302 -0.33 37.09 -2.35
C GLN A 302 1.16 37.12 -1.95
N TYR A 303 1.60 36.16 -1.12
CA TYR A 303 3.03 36.06 -0.74
C TYR A 303 3.90 35.35 -1.77
N ALA A 304 3.33 34.39 -2.51
CA ALA A 304 4.06 33.65 -3.53
C ALA A 304 4.05 34.41 -4.86
N SER A 305 5.18 34.37 -5.58
CA SER A 305 5.23 34.88 -6.96
C SER A 305 4.27 34.10 -7.86
N GLY A 306 3.75 34.74 -8.91
CA GLY A 306 2.86 34.07 -9.88
C GLY A 306 3.51 32.82 -10.52
N LYS A 307 4.83 32.87 -10.75
CA LYS A 307 5.61 31.71 -11.23
C LYS A 307 5.56 30.53 -10.25
N LEU A 308 5.70 30.80 -8.95
CA LEU A 308 5.66 29.77 -7.92
C LEU A 308 4.26 29.17 -7.76
N GLN A 309 3.20 29.99 -7.85
CA GLN A 309 1.83 29.49 -7.82
C GLN A 309 1.51 28.58 -9.00
N GLU A 310 1.90 28.98 -10.21
CA GLU A 310 1.71 28.17 -11.40
C GLU A 310 2.49 26.84 -11.29
N GLN A 311 3.70 26.89 -10.74
CA GLN A 311 4.48 25.68 -10.49
C GLN A 311 3.81 24.74 -9.48
N ARG A 312 3.28 25.27 -8.36
CA ARG A 312 2.55 24.48 -7.37
C ARG A 312 1.27 23.87 -7.96
N ARG A 313 0.55 24.62 -8.80
CA ARG A 313 -0.63 24.11 -9.52
C ARG A 313 -0.28 22.94 -10.43
N LYS A 314 0.82 23.03 -11.17
CA LYS A 314 1.32 21.93 -12.01
C LYS A 314 1.66 20.69 -11.19
N TRP A 315 2.37 20.86 -10.06
CA TRP A 315 2.71 19.72 -9.20
C TRP A 315 1.50 19.08 -8.52
N LYS A 316 0.46 19.88 -8.19
CA LYS A 316 -0.79 19.38 -7.61
C LYS A 316 -1.55 18.44 -8.55
N GLU A 317 -1.52 18.74 -9.84
CA GLU A 317 -2.19 17.94 -10.89
C GLU A 317 -1.25 16.91 -11.55
N GLU A 318 0.00 16.81 -11.09
CA GLU A 318 0.99 15.89 -11.65
C GLU A 318 0.63 14.44 -11.29
N ILE A 319 0.49 13.62 -12.32
CA ILE A 319 0.18 12.20 -12.19
C ILE A 319 1.38 11.48 -11.57
N ILE A 320 1.11 10.58 -10.63
CA ILE A 320 2.14 9.72 -10.04
C ILE A 320 2.66 8.77 -11.14
N PRO A 321 3.98 8.74 -11.40
CA PRO A 321 4.55 7.86 -12.43
C PRO A 321 4.19 6.39 -12.19
N GLU A 322 3.87 5.68 -13.28
CA GLU A 322 3.50 4.27 -13.23
C GLU A 322 4.67 3.38 -12.77
N ILE A 323 4.34 2.34 -12.01
CA ILE A 323 5.28 1.30 -11.57
C ILE A 323 4.70 -0.05 -11.99
N LYS A 324 5.49 -0.86 -12.71
CA LYS A 324 5.01 -2.17 -13.18
C LYS A 324 4.74 -3.10 -12.01
N THR A 325 3.77 -4.00 -12.13
CA THR A 325 3.44 -4.93 -11.04
C THR A 325 4.63 -5.79 -10.61
N ALA A 326 5.47 -6.26 -11.54
CA ALA A 326 6.69 -6.99 -11.19
C ALA A 326 7.69 -6.14 -10.40
N GLU A 327 7.80 -4.84 -10.70
CA GLU A 327 8.66 -3.90 -9.96
C GLU A 327 8.09 -3.60 -8.59
N PHE A 328 6.77 -3.43 -8.48
CA PHE A 328 6.07 -3.21 -7.21
C PHE A 328 6.24 -4.40 -6.26
N LEU A 329 6.14 -5.62 -6.78
CA LEU A 329 6.29 -6.85 -5.98
C LEU A 329 7.77 -7.21 -5.73
N ARG A 330 8.73 -6.48 -6.31
CA ARG A 330 10.15 -6.79 -6.19
C ARG A 330 10.68 -6.33 -4.83
N GLN A 331 10.89 -7.28 -3.92
CA GLN A 331 11.42 -7.02 -2.57
C GLN A 331 12.95 -6.81 -2.57
N ASP A 332 13.45 -5.80 -3.29
CA ASP A 332 14.89 -5.56 -3.48
C ASP A 332 15.66 -5.25 -2.19
N ASN A 333 14.97 -4.80 -1.14
CA ASN A 333 15.57 -4.34 0.11
C ASN A 333 15.49 -5.36 1.26
N TRP A 334 14.79 -6.49 1.07
CA TRP A 334 14.54 -7.47 2.13
C TRP A 334 15.35 -8.76 1.90
N PHE A 335 16.67 -8.68 2.09
CA PHE A 335 17.51 -9.88 2.17
C PHE A 335 17.47 -10.40 3.60
N THR A 336 16.68 -11.44 3.82
CA THR A 336 16.60 -12.12 5.11
C THR A 336 17.99 -12.57 5.60
N PHE A 337 18.33 -12.13 6.81
CA PHE A 337 19.68 -11.92 7.34
C PHE A 337 20.33 -13.12 8.04
N TYR A 338 19.70 -14.29 8.07
CA TYR A 338 20.18 -15.41 8.88
C TYR A 338 20.68 -16.57 8.03
N ASP A 339 21.93 -16.97 8.30
CA ASP A 339 22.60 -18.20 7.87
C ASP A 339 22.31 -18.60 6.42
N THR A 340 22.76 -17.77 5.45
CA THR A 340 22.80 -18.23 4.05
C THR A 340 23.72 -19.46 4.01
N PRO A 341 23.21 -20.65 3.64
CA PRO A 341 24.02 -21.86 3.65
C PRO A 341 25.22 -21.73 2.71
N GLU A 342 26.32 -22.39 3.05
CA GLU A 342 27.56 -22.39 2.23
C GLU A 342 27.27 -22.82 0.79
N GLU A 343 26.28 -23.69 0.57
CA GLU A 343 25.85 -24.15 -0.75
C GLU A 343 25.23 -23.06 -1.64
N LEU A 344 24.91 -21.89 -1.07
CA LEU A 344 24.42 -20.70 -1.77
C LEU A 344 25.48 -19.60 -1.86
N GLU A 345 26.70 -19.82 -1.37
CA GLU A 345 27.80 -18.85 -1.49
C GLU A 345 28.11 -18.57 -2.98
N GLY A 346 28.23 -17.28 -3.32
CA GLY A 346 28.48 -16.83 -4.70
C GLY A 346 27.31 -16.93 -5.67
N LYS A 347 26.15 -17.47 -5.26
CA LYS A 347 24.93 -17.45 -6.09
C LYS A 347 24.29 -16.07 -6.09
N SER A 348 23.69 -15.68 -7.22
CA SER A 348 22.93 -14.44 -7.33
C SER A 348 21.69 -14.49 -6.45
N ASN A 349 21.32 -13.35 -5.89
CA ASN A 349 20.08 -13.23 -5.15
C ASN A 349 18.86 -13.46 -6.05
N TYR A 350 17.84 -14.09 -5.47
CA TYR A 350 16.52 -14.18 -6.06
C TYR A 350 15.86 -12.81 -6.06
N TYR A 351 15.27 -12.47 -7.20
CA TYR A 351 14.37 -11.34 -7.36
C TYR A 351 13.12 -11.85 -8.08
N LEU A 352 11.95 -11.39 -7.64
CA LEU A 352 10.68 -11.72 -8.28
C LEU A 352 10.67 -11.19 -9.71
N THR A 353 10.20 -12.02 -10.64
CA THR A 353 10.08 -11.71 -12.07
C THR A 353 8.68 -11.99 -12.59
N ASP A 354 8.38 -11.55 -13.81
CA ASP A 354 7.14 -11.91 -14.50
C ASP A 354 6.97 -13.42 -14.73
N ASP A 355 8.05 -14.18 -14.81
CA ASP A 355 7.96 -15.63 -14.93
C ASP A 355 7.34 -16.28 -13.67
N ASP A 356 7.52 -15.66 -12.50
CA ASP A 356 6.87 -16.07 -11.25
C ASP A 356 5.38 -15.71 -11.23
N ARG A 357 4.97 -14.78 -12.10
CA ARG A 357 3.60 -14.29 -12.29
C ARG A 357 2.88 -14.98 -13.46
N ILE A 358 3.44 -16.07 -14.02
CA ILE A 358 2.90 -16.74 -15.21
C ILE A 358 1.44 -17.22 -15.05
N PHE A 359 0.98 -17.45 -13.83
CA PHE A 359 -0.43 -17.76 -13.55
C PHE A 359 -1.38 -16.66 -14.05
N TRP A 360 -0.97 -15.38 -13.99
CA TRP A 360 -1.76 -14.23 -14.44
C TRP A 360 -1.58 -13.89 -15.92
N TRP A 361 -0.77 -14.64 -16.68
CA TRP A 361 -0.57 -14.35 -18.08
C TRP A 361 -1.87 -14.49 -18.89
N ASP A 362 -2.28 -13.41 -19.55
CA ASP A 362 -3.54 -13.35 -20.29
C ASP A 362 -3.38 -13.05 -21.78
N GLY A 363 -2.14 -12.85 -22.24
CA GLY A 363 -1.78 -12.44 -23.60
C GLY A 363 -1.36 -10.98 -23.73
N THR A 364 -1.52 -10.17 -22.68
CA THR A 364 -1.07 -8.77 -22.62
C THR A 364 0.39 -8.65 -22.17
N ASP A 365 0.87 -7.42 -22.08
CA ASP A 365 2.21 -7.04 -21.60
C ASP A 365 2.29 -6.80 -20.08
N GLU A 366 1.20 -7.05 -19.34
CA GLU A 366 1.18 -7.01 -17.87
C GLU A 366 2.05 -8.11 -17.23
N VAL A 367 2.17 -9.26 -17.91
CA VAL A 367 3.08 -10.35 -17.55
C VAL A 367 3.90 -10.71 -18.79
N VAL A 368 5.18 -10.36 -18.79
CA VAL A 368 6.08 -10.64 -19.92
C VAL A 368 6.82 -11.95 -19.66
N ILE A 369 6.54 -12.97 -20.48
CA ILE A 369 7.26 -14.26 -20.41
C ILE A 369 8.68 -14.05 -20.96
N SER A 370 9.71 -14.33 -20.16
CA SER A 370 11.10 -14.17 -20.58
C SER A 370 11.50 -15.14 -21.70
N GLU A 371 12.60 -14.85 -22.41
CA GLU A 371 13.14 -15.76 -23.41
C GLU A 371 13.59 -17.11 -22.81
N GLU A 372 14.12 -17.08 -21.58
CA GLU A 372 14.50 -18.28 -20.82
C GLU A 372 13.27 -19.13 -20.52
N MET A 373 12.21 -18.51 -19.99
CA MET A 373 10.95 -19.20 -19.69
C MET A 373 10.27 -19.73 -20.95
N ILE A 374 10.31 -19.00 -22.07
CA ILE A 374 9.83 -19.51 -23.37
C ILE A 374 10.61 -20.76 -23.79
N THR A 375 11.92 -20.76 -23.64
CA THR A 375 12.78 -21.90 -23.98
C THR A 375 12.42 -23.11 -23.12
N TRP A 376 12.33 -22.92 -21.80
CA TRP A 376 11.94 -23.97 -20.86
C TRP A 376 10.53 -24.50 -21.14
N LEU A 377 9.55 -23.64 -21.42
CA LEU A 377 8.19 -24.06 -21.78
C LEU A 377 8.14 -24.91 -23.05
N LYS A 378 8.96 -24.57 -24.07
CA LYS A 378 9.08 -25.37 -25.30
C LYS A 378 9.70 -26.74 -25.03
N GLU A 379 10.72 -26.80 -24.17
CA GLU A 379 11.32 -28.07 -23.75
C GLU A 379 10.31 -28.95 -23.00
N LEU A 380 9.56 -28.38 -22.07
CA LEU A 380 8.49 -29.09 -21.36
C LEU A 380 7.39 -29.58 -22.30
N ALA A 381 6.99 -28.76 -23.28
CA ALA A 381 6.00 -29.15 -24.28
C ALA A 381 6.51 -30.29 -25.17
N ASP A 382 7.78 -30.28 -25.56
CA ASP A 382 8.40 -31.37 -26.33
C ASP A 382 8.48 -32.67 -25.51
N ARG A 383 8.85 -32.58 -24.23
CA ARG A 383 8.83 -33.72 -23.29
C ARG A 383 7.42 -34.28 -23.13
N HIS A 384 6.41 -33.41 -22.95
CA HIS A 384 5.01 -33.81 -22.87
C HIS A 384 4.56 -34.54 -24.14
N ARG A 385 4.89 -34.01 -25.33
CA ARG A 385 4.57 -34.65 -26.61
C ARG A 385 5.21 -36.03 -26.76
N LYS A 386 6.49 -36.17 -26.41
CA LYS A 386 7.19 -37.47 -26.44
C LYS A 386 6.55 -38.48 -25.50
N LEU A 387 6.13 -38.05 -24.31
CA LEU A 387 5.41 -38.92 -23.37
C LEU A 387 4.01 -39.31 -23.88
N MET A 388 3.32 -38.43 -24.63
CA MET A 388 2.03 -38.75 -25.26
C MET A 388 2.15 -39.88 -26.30
N GLU A 389 3.30 -40.04 -26.95
CA GLU A 389 3.56 -41.10 -27.93
C GLU A 389 3.81 -42.48 -27.29
N LEU A 390 4.16 -42.52 -26.00
CA LEU A 390 4.43 -43.79 -25.31
C LEU A 390 3.15 -44.60 -25.06
N PRO A 391 3.21 -45.94 -25.11
CA PRO A 391 2.09 -46.79 -24.70
C PRO A 391 1.82 -46.64 -23.20
N ASP A 392 0.54 -46.62 -22.81
CA ASP A 392 0.12 -46.43 -21.41
C ASP A 392 0.76 -47.47 -20.45
N ALA A 393 0.98 -48.72 -20.93
CA ALA A 393 1.64 -49.78 -20.17
C ALA A 393 3.14 -49.54 -19.88
N GLY A 394 3.80 -48.64 -20.62
CA GLY A 394 5.23 -48.36 -20.52
C GLY A 394 5.62 -47.26 -19.53
N CYS A 395 4.64 -46.60 -18.91
CA CYS A 395 4.86 -45.42 -18.10
C CYS A 395 4.40 -45.56 -16.62
N GLY A 396 4.09 -46.78 -16.19
CA GLY A 396 3.76 -47.14 -14.81
C GLY A 396 2.35 -46.74 -14.36
N ASP A 397 2.04 -47.00 -13.08
CA ASP A 397 0.70 -46.90 -12.46
C ASP A 397 0.04 -45.51 -12.55
N ILE A 398 0.77 -44.46 -12.92
CA ILE A 398 0.23 -43.09 -13.05
C ILE A 398 -0.62 -42.94 -14.32
N PHE A 399 -0.41 -43.80 -15.32
CA PHE A 399 -1.28 -43.85 -16.50
C PHE A 399 -2.53 -44.70 -16.31
N ASP A 400 -2.62 -45.49 -15.24
CA ASP A 400 -3.83 -46.24 -14.90
C ASP A 400 -4.90 -45.28 -14.39
N SER A 401 -5.94 -45.05 -15.21
CA SER A 401 -7.04 -44.14 -14.86
C SER A 401 -7.75 -44.57 -13.58
N SER A 402 -7.72 -45.88 -13.25
CA SER A 402 -8.33 -46.44 -12.05
C SER A 402 -7.77 -45.85 -10.75
N ASN A 403 -6.48 -45.49 -10.75
CA ASN A 403 -5.75 -44.99 -9.57
C ASN A 403 -5.16 -43.58 -9.78
N PHE A 404 -5.47 -42.93 -10.91
CA PHE A 404 -4.86 -41.66 -11.29
C PHE A 404 -5.04 -40.56 -10.24
N ILE A 405 -6.26 -40.37 -9.73
CA ILE A 405 -6.56 -39.29 -8.77
C ILE A 405 -5.81 -39.50 -7.46
N GLU A 406 -5.78 -40.72 -6.95
CA GLU A 406 -5.03 -41.05 -5.72
C GLU A 406 -3.54 -40.80 -5.92
N ASN A 407 -2.96 -41.27 -7.04
CA ASN A 407 -1.57 -41.03 -7.39
C ASN A 407 -1.24 -39.53 -7.56
N PHE A 408 -2.15 -38.77 -8.18
CA PHE A 408 -2.01 -37.32 -8.35
C PHE A 408 -2.02 -36.61 -7.00
N MET A 409 -2.92 -36.98 -6.09
CA MET A 409 -2.97 -36.42 -4.75
C MET A 409 -1.71 -36.74 -3.94
N ILE A 410 -1.25 -37.99 -3.96
CA ILE A 410 -0.01 -38.42 -3.31
C ILE A 410 1.18 -37.60 -3.84
N LEU A 411 1.24 -37.35 -5.15
CA LEU A 411 2.31 -36.54 -5.74
C LEU A 411 2.27 -35.09 -5.26
N LEU A 412 1.09 -34.46 -5.23
CA LEU A 412 0.92 -33.10 -4.74
C LEU A 412 1.29 -33.00 -3.25
N GLU A 413 0.90 -33.96 -2.43
CA GLU A 413 1.27 -34.04 -1.02
C GLU A 413 2.80 -34.20 -0.85
N LYS A 414 3.44 -35.04 -1.67
CA LYS A 414 4.90 -35.20 -1.69
C LYS A 414 5.62 -33.90 -2.06
N ILE A 415 5.09 -33.14 -3.02
CA ILE A 415 5.64 -31.83 -3.39
C ILE A 415 5.49 -30.85 -2.22
N CYS A 416 4.28 -30.72 -1.66
CA CYS A 416 4.00 -29.86 -0.51
C CYS A 416 4.89 -30.17 0.70
N SER A 417 5.08 -31.46 1.02
CA SER A 417 5.84 -31.90 2.19
C SER A 417 7.35 -31.73 1.99
N TYR A 418 7.87 -32.13 0.84
CA TYR A 418 9.31 -32.08 0.58
C TYR A 418 9.80 -30.64 0.32
N TYR A 419 9.13 -29.92 -0.59
CA TYR A 419 9.56 -28.58 -1.00
C TYR A 419 8.98 -27.46 -0.12
N LYS A 420 8.11 -27.80 0.84
CA LYS A 420 7.41 -26.89 1.79
C LYS A 420 6.60 -25.79 1.08
N ARG A 421 5.31 -25.62 1.42
CA ARG A 421 4.50 -24.47 0.99
C ARG A 421 4.36 -24.24 -0.53
N ILE A 422 4.61 -25.26 -1.36
CA ILE A 422 4.23 -25.25 -2.77
C ILE A 422 2.84 -25.85 -2.88
N TYR A 423 1.82 -25.01 -2.97
CA TYR A 423 0.43 -25.45 -3.01
C TYR A 423 -0.10 -25.52 -4.46
N PRO A 424 -0.88 -26.55 -4.81
CA PRO A 424 -1.58 -26.60 -6.10
C PRO A 424 -2.71 -25.56 -6.16
N PHE A 425 -2.99 -25.07 -7.36
CA PHE A 425 -4.14 -24.19 -7.58
C PHE A 425 -5.44 -24.97 -7.57
N LYS A 426 -6.48 -24.42 -6.93
CA LYS A 426 -7.86 -24.94 -6.91
C LYS A 426 -8.37 -25.24 -8.32
N THR A 427 -8.21 -24.26 -9.22
CA THR A 427 -8.65 -24.37 -10.62
C THR A 427 -7.94 -25.50 -11.37
N MET A 428 -6.63 -25.66 -11.15
CA MET A 428 -5.83 -26.73 -11.73
C MET A 428 -6.28 -28.10 -11.19
N PHE A 429 -6.41 -28.23 -9.87
CA PHE A 429 -6.79 -29.49 -9.23
C PHE A 429 -8.12 -30.01 -9.76
N TYR A 430 -9.16 -29.17 -9.76
CA TYR A 430 -10.50 -29.60 -10.22
C TYR A 430 -10.56 -29.83 -11.72
N ASP A 431 -9.83 -29.07 -12.54
CA ASP A 431 -9.74 -29.32 -13.97
C ASP A 431 -9.05 -30.65 -14.28
N PHE A 432 -7.96 -30.98 -13.58
CA PHE A 432 -7.27 -32.27 -13.72
C PHE A 432 -8.12 -33.43 -13.19
N TYR A 433 -8.85 -33.22 -12.10
CA TYR A 433 -9.78 -34.21 -11.55
C TYR A 433 -10.89 -34.55 -12.56
N GLN A 434 -11.50 -33.55 -13.18
CA GLN A 434 -12.59 -33.74 -14.15
C GLN A 434 -12.13 -34.35 -15.47
N ASN A 435 -10.83 -34.26 -15.78
CA ASN A 435 -10.24 -34.72 -17.03
C ASN A 435 -9.27 -35.91 -16.83
N SER A 436 -9.42 -36.68 -15.75
CA SER A 436 -8.58 -37.85 -15.43
C SER A 436 -8.48 -38.88 -16.55
N GLU A 437 -9.54 -39.03 -17.33
CA GLU A 437 -9.61 -39.97 -18.45
C GLU A 437 -8.84 -39.51 -19.69
N LYS A 438 -8.45 -38.23 -19.76
CA LYS A 438 -7.70 -37.68 -20.90
C LYS A 438 -6.20 -37.90 -20.74
N LYS A 439 -5.57 -38.44 -21.78
CA LYS A 439 -4.14 -38.79 -21.76
C LYS A 439 -3.25 -37.57 -21.56
N GLU A 440 -3.62 -36.42 -22.12
CA GLU A 440 -2.86 -35.17 -22.03
C GLU A 440 -2.68 -34.71 -20.57
N TYR A 441 -3.72 -34.87 -19.76
CA TYR A 441 -3.72 -34.53 -18.34
C TYR A 441 -2.90 -35.53 -17.53
N ARG A 442 -3.04 -36.84 -17.80
CA ARG A 442 -2.22 -37.88 -17.16
C ARG A 442 -0.73 -37.69 -17.44
N VAL A 443 -0.38 -37.41 -18.69
CA VAL A 443 1.00 -37.13 -19.11
C VAL A 443 1.55 -35.88 -18.41
N ALA A 444 0.75 -34.83 -18.24
CA ALA A 444 1.18 -33.63 -17.52
C ALA A 444 1.50 -33.91 -16.04
N VAL A 445 0.78 -34.84 -15.39
CA VAL A 445 1.11 -35.30 -14.03
C VAL A 445 2.38 -36.15 -14.00
N VAL A 446 2.61 -36.98 -15.03
CA VAL A 446 3.86 -37.75 -15.16
C VAL A 446 5.05 -36.83 -15.33
N LEU A 447 4.92 -35.80 -16.18
CA LEU A 447 5.95 -34.77 -16.34
C LEU A 447 6.21 -34.02 -15.02
N LEU A 448 5.16 -33.70 -14.25
CA LEU A 448 5.31 -33.14 -12.90
C LEU A 448 6.12 -34.06 -11.98
N LYS A 449 5.86 -35.37 -12.01
CA LYS A 449 6.63 -36.34 -11.22
C LYS A 449 8.10 -36.39 -11.66
N MET A 450 8.38 -36.34 -12.95
CA MET A 450 9.76 -36.28 -13.44
C MET A 450 10.46 -35.02 -12.92
N LEU A 451 9.80 -33.86 -13.01
CA LEU A 451 10.34 -32.61 -12.46
C LEU A 451 10.56 -32.68 -10.95
N TYR A 452 9.67 -33.33 -10.20
CA TYR A 452 9.82 -33.55 -8.76
C TYR A 452 11.12 -34.30 -8.44
N GLU A 453 11.40 -35.40 -9.14
CA GLU A 453 12.60 -36.21 -8.91
C GLU A 453 13.88 -35.52 -9.43
N GLU A 454 13.82 -34.91 -10.62
CA GLU A 454 14.97 -34.20 -11.24
C GLU A 454 15.49 -33.05 -10.38
N ASN A 455 14.59 -32.35 -9.67
CA ASN A 455 14.93 -31.19 -8.86
C ASN A 455 15.18 -31.53 -7.39
N LYS A 456 15.09 -32.80 -6.99
CA LYS A 456 15.11 -33.22 -5.59
C LYS A 456 16.41 -32.88 -4.88
N GLU A 457 17.55 -33.18 -5.52
CA GLU A 457 18.86 -32.91 -4.94
C GLU A 457 19.13 -31.42 -4.75
N GLU A 458 18.86 -30.58 -5.76
CA GLU A 458 18.99 -29.12 -5.66
C GLU A 458 17.95 -28.52 -4.69
N GLY A 459 16.78 -29.15 -4.59
CA GLY A 459 15.70 -28.78 -3.68
C GLY A 459 16.02 -28.97 -2.20
N LYS A 460 16.98 -29.81 -1.84
CA LYS A 460 17.39 -30.08 -0.43
C LYS A 460 17.73 -28.82 0.34
N ILE A 461 18.14 -27.75 -0.35
CA ILE A 461 18.44 -26.47 0.28
C ILE A 461 17.28 -25.94 1.13
N ILE A 462 16.03 -26.30 0.83
CA ILE A 462 14.85 -25.90 1.61
C ILE A 462 14.83 -26.46 3.05
N GLU A 463 15.66 -27.46 3.36
CA GLU A 463 15.85 -27.99 4.71
C GLU A 463 16.48 -26.96 5.67
N TYR A 464 17.18 -25.95 5.13
CA TYR A 464 17.70 -24.81 5.88
C TYR A 464 16.62 -23.79 6.28
N ALA A 465 15.41 -23.87 5.71
CA ALA A 465 14.26 -23.09 6.18
C ALA A 465 13.75 -23.66 7.52
N ARG A 466 14.47 -23.34 8.61
CA ARG A 466 14.21 -23.76 9.99
C ARG A 466 13.84 -22.52 10.82
N GLY A 467 12.55 -22.31 11.07
CA GLY A 467 12.05 -21.15 11.82
C GLY A 467 10.93 -20.42 11.09
N SER A 468 10.83 -19.12 11.34
CA SER A 468 9.82 -18.26 10.72
C SER A 468 10.12 -18.06 9.24
N TRP A 469 9.15 -18.36 8.37
CA TRP A 469 9.36 -18.36 6.91
C TRP A 469 9.77 -17.00 6.36
N ASP A 470 9.18 -15.93 6.91
CA ASP A 470 9.47 -14.52 6.64
C ASP A 470 10.89 -14.07 7.07
N MET A 471 11.58 -14.88 7.87
CA MET A 471 12.95 -14.63 8.32
C MET A 471 14.01 -15.45 7.57
N VAL A 472 13.61 -16.42 6.74
CA VAL A 472 14.54 -17.28 5.98
C VAL A 472 14.96 -16.60 4.69
N SER A 473 16.25 -16.73 4.33
CA SER A 473 16.81 -16.26 3.04
C SER A 473 15.88 -16.59 1.85
N LYS A 474 15.51 -15.57 1.06
CA LYS A 474 14.74 -15.79 -0.18
C LYS A 474 15.50 -16.68 -1.16
N ASN A 475 16.83 -16.79 -1.09
CA ASN A 475 17.58 -17.76 -1.93
C ASN A 475 17.34 -19.21 -1.50
N VAL A 476 17.01 -19.44 -0.23
CA VAL A 476 16.60 -20.76 0.28
C VAL A 476 15.14 -21.03 -0.07
N THR A 477 14.24 -20.09 0.27
CA THR A 477 12.81 -20.28 0.05
C THR A 477 12.44 -20.17 -1.42
N GLN A 478 13.13 -19.44 -2.27
CA GLN A 478 12.86 -19.29 -3.71
C GLN A 478 13.99 -19.88 -4.56
N ASN A 479 14.55 -21.01 -4.13
CA ASN A 479 15.54 -21.72 -4.92
C ASN A 479 14.97 -22.25 -6.25
N ILE A 480 15.83 -22.42 -7.25
CA ILE A 480 15.42 -22.76 -8.62
C ILE A 480 14.64 -24.09 -8.72
N ALA A 481 14.98 -25.08 -7.90
CA ALA A 481 14.28 -26.36 -7.85
C ALA A 481 12.81 -26.19 -7.43
N ARG A 482 12.56 -25.38 -6.40
CA ARG A 482 11.20 -24.98 -5.98
C ARG A 482 10.50 -24.16 -7.05
N LEU A 483 11.18 -23.14 -7.59
CA LEU A 483 10.60 -22.25 -8.61
C LEU A 483 10.15 -23.03 -9.85
N ARG A 484 10.91 -24.04 -10.30
CA ARG A 484 10.50 -24.90 -11.43
C ARG A 484 9.17 -25.62 -11.15
N LEU A 485 9.00 -26.19 -9.96
CA LEU A 485 7.75 -26.86 -9.58
C LEU A 485 6.59 -25.86 -9.44
N LYS A 486 6.82 -24.74 -8.76
CA LYS A 486 5.83 -23.67 -8.56
C LYS A 486 5.37 -23.06 -9.90
N ARG A 487 6.31 -22.74 -10.78
CA ARG A 487 6.04 -22.23 -12.14
C ARG A 487 5.33 -23.28 -12.99
N TYR A 488 5.71 -24.56 -12.90
CA TYR A 488 4.99 -25.62 -13.61
C TYR A 488 3.53 -25.75 -13.17
N LEU A 489 3.25 -25.73 -11.86
CA LEU A 489 1.88 -25.73 -11.34
C LEU A 489 1.09 -24.50 -11.80
N SER A 490 1.73 -23.32 -11.84
CA SER A 490 1.13 -22.09 -12.36
C SER A 490 0.79 -22.16 -13.84
N VAL A 491 1.70 -22.72 -14.65
CA VAL A 491 1.47 -23.00 -16.07
C VAL A 491 0.29 -23.96 -16.22
N MET A 492 0.25 -25.04 -15.45
CA MET A 492 -0.84 -26.02 -15.51
C MET A 492 -2.18 -25.45 -15.00
N ALA A 493 -2.15 -24.43 -14.15
CA ALA A 493 -3.34 -23.70 -13.70
C ALA A 493 -3.85 -22.68 -14.73
N ASN A 494 -2.94 -22.13 -15.55
CA ASN A 494 -3.31 -21.16 -16.58
C ASN A 494 -3.65 -21.85 -17.91
N THR A 495 -4.95 -21.99 -18.19
CA THR A 495 -5.46 -22.60 -19.43
C THR A 495 -5.00 -21.90 -20.71
N LYS A 496 -4.74 -20.58 -20.70
CA LYS A 496 -4.22 -19.88 -21.90
C LYS A 496 -2.78 -20.29 -22.18
N VAL A 497 -1.94 -20.38 -21.15
CA VAL A 497 -0.55 -20.84 -21.30
C VAL A 497 -0.53 -22.31 -21.73
N ARG A 498 -1.33 -23.18 -21.10
CA ARG A 498 -1.42 -24.60 -21.50
C ARG A 498 -1.81 -24.78 -22.96
N LYS A 499 -2.88 -24.10 -23.41
CA LYS A 499 -3.31 -24.15 -24.82
C LYS A 499 -2.22 -23.67 -25.78
N LYS A 500 -1.48 -22.62 -25.40
CA LYS A 500 -0.42 -22.04 -26.23
C LYS A 500 0.77 -22.99 -26.42
N TYR A 501 1.20 -23.69 -25.37
CA TYR A 501 2.45 -24.47 -25.43
C TYR A 501 2.22 -25.99 -25.49
N PHE A 502 1.22 -26.51 -24.78
CA PHE A 502 0.93 -27.93 -24.64
C PHE A 502 -0.26 -28.39 -25.48
N GLY A 503 -1.12 -27.46 -25.93
CA GLY A 503 -2.20 -27.74 -26.86
C GLY A 503 -3.52 -28.23 -26.21
N PHE A 504 -3.66 -28.14 -24.89
CA PHE A 504 -4.91 -28.49 -24.17
C PHE A 504 -5.33 -27.43 -23.15
#